data_AF-A0A9D1WFU0-F1
#
_entry.id   AF-A0A9D1WFU0-F1
#
_cell.length_a   1.000
_cell.length_b   1.000
_cell.length_c   1.000
_cell.angle_alpha   90.00
_cell.angle_beta   90.00
_cell.angle_gamma   90.00
#
_symmetry.space_group_name_H-M   'P 1'
#
loop_
_entity.id
_entity.type
_entity.pdbx_description
1 polymer ?
#
loop_
_entity_poly.entity_id
_entity_poly.type
_entity_poly.pdbx_seq_one_letter_code
_entity_poly.pdbx_strand_id
1 'polypeptide(L)'
;MKKGTVIALIIAIILIAFIPLFLLRNAEFGGSDDAGSVVVEEVDSSYEPWATPILEQILGGELPGEVESLLFCVQTGIGVGVIAFFLGRFVERRKMGNGE
;
A
#
# COMPACT_ATOMS: atom_id res chain seq x y z
N MET A 1 2.53 19.91 -21.04
CA MET A 1 3.05 20.18 -19.68
C MET A 1 4.56 20.05 -19.68
N LYS A 2 5.29 20.97 -19.02
CA LYS A 2 6.75 20.81 -18.87
C LYS A 2 7.00 19.61 -17.93
N LYS A 3 7.96 18.74 -18.25
CA LYS A 3 8.29 17.55 -17.43
C LYS A 3 8.52 17.89 -15.96
N GLY A 4 9.13 19.06 -15.69
CA GLY A 4 9.32 19.58 -14.33
C GLY A 4 8.02 19.88 -13.58
N THR A 5 6.96 20.32 -14.26
CA THR A 5 5.65 20.55 -13.63
C THR A 5 5.01 19.24 -13.19
N VAL A 6 5.13 18.17 -13.98
CA VAL A 6 4.60 16.84 -13.62
C VAL A 6 5.32 16.29 -12.39
N ILE A 7 6.66 16.39 -12.36
CA ILE A 7 7.47 15.92 -11.23
C ILE A 7 7.12 16.71 -9.96
N ALA A 8 7.00 18.03 -10.06
CA ALA A 8 6.61 18.88 -8.92
C ALA A 8 5.23 18.50 -8.36
N LEU A 9 4.26 18.18 -9.22
CA LEU A 9 2.92 17.74 -8.80
C LEU A 9 2.95 16.37 -8.10
N ILE A 10 3.75 15.43 -8.60
CA ILE A 10 3.91 14.11 -7.96
C ILE A 10 4.53 14.27 -6.56
N ILE A 11 5.58 15.09 -6.44
CA ILE A 11 6.20 15.39 -5.14
C ILE A 11 5.19 16.04 -4.21
N ALA A 12 4.39 17.01 -4.69
CA ALA A 12 3.37 17.64 -3.87
C ALA A 12 2.32 16.65 -3.36
N ILE A 13 1.87 15.71 -4.19
CA ILE A 13 0.93 14.65 -3.78
C ILE A 13 1.54 13.76 -2.69
N ILE A 14 2.79 13.34 -2.86
CA ILE A 14 3.50 12.53 -1.86
C ILE A 14 3.62 13.31 -0.55
N LEU A 15 3.98 14.59 -0.60
CA LEU A 15 4.08 15.43 0.59
C LEU A 15 2.72 15.58 1.29
N ILE A 16 1.63 15.81 0.56
CA ILE A 16 0.28 15.91 1.14
C ILE A 16 -0.14 14.60 1.81
N ALA A 17 0.21 13.44 1.24
CA ALA A 17 -0.10 12.14 1.83
C ALA A 17 0.76 11.82 3.07
N PHE A 18 2.04 12.18 3.06
CA PHE A 18 2.98 11.79 4.13
C PHE A 18 3.14 12.81 5.26
N ILE A 19 2.96 14.12 5.02
CA ILE A 19 3.09 15.15 6.07
C ILE A 19 2.11 14.91 7.25
N PRO A 20 0.83 14.57 7.02
CA PRO A 20 -0.13 14.31 8.10
C PRO A 20 0.29 13.17 9.03
N LEU A 21 0.94 12.12 8.50
CA LEU A 21 1.40 10.96 9.28
C LEU A 21 2.34 11.34 10.43
N PHE A 22 3.14 12.40 10.25
CA PHE A 22 4.09 12.84 11.27
C PHE A 22 3.51 13.91 12.21
N LEU A 23 2.52 14.69 11.74
CA LEU A 23 1.92 15.80 12.50
C LEU A 23 0.68 15.39 13.33
N LEU A 24 -0.07 14.38 12.89
CA LEU A 24 -1.34 13.94 13.49
C LEU A 24 -1.23 12.57 14.17
N ARG A 25 -0.13 12.32 14.87
CA ARG A 25 0.20 11.04 15.54
C ARG A 25 -0.79 10.54 16.61
N ASN A 26 -1.73 11.36 17.06
CA ASN A 26 -2.69 11.02 18.13
C ASN A 26 -4.12 10.77 17.62
N ALA A 27 -4.31 10.65 16.31
CA ALA A 27 -5.60 10.31 15.75
C ALA A 27 -5.79 8.78 15.82
N GLU A 28 -6.91 8.36 16.42
CA GLU A 28 -7.30 6.97 16.56
C GLU A 28 -7.75 6.46 15.18
N PHE A 29 -6.85 5.80 14.48
CA PHE A 29 -7.10 5.23 13.17
C PHE A 29 -6.97 3.72 13.27
N GLY A 30 -8.06 3.02 12.95
CA GLY A 30 -8.02 1.57 12.83
C GLY A 30 -7.28 1.14 11.56
N GLY A 31 -6.39 0.16 11.68
CA GLY A 31 -5.66 -0.52 10.60
C GLY A 31 -6.55 -1.44 9.78
N SER A 32 -6.06 -1.87 8.60
CA SER A 32 -6.79 -2.81 7.74
C SER A 32 -6.80 -4.24 8.29
N ASP A 33 -5.82 -4.58 9.13
CA ASP A 33 -5.67 -5.89 9.77
C ASP A 33 -6.21 -5.94 11.22
N ASP A 34 -6.87 -4.89 11.70
CA ASP A 34 -7.44 -4.83 13.06
C ASP A 34 -8.41 -5.97 13.35
N ALA A 35 -9.14 -6.43 12.33
CA ALA A 35 -10.06 -7.54 12.49
C ALA A 35 -9.34 -8.85 12.87
N GLY A 36 -8.09 -9.03 12.46
CA GLY A 36 -7.26 -10.17 12.83
C GLY A 36 -6.75 -10.06 14.26
N SER A 37 -6.28 -8.89 14.68
CA SER A 37 -5.75 -8.68 16.03
C SER A 37 -6.81 -8.86 17.11
N VAL A 38 -8.02 -8.33 16.90
CA VAL A 38 -9.15 -8.44 17.84
C VAL A 38 -9.54 -9.91 18.08
N VAL A 39 -9.59 -10.73 17.03
CA VAL A 39 -9.95 -12.15 17.14
C VAL A 39 -8.88 -12.94 17.91
N VAL A 40 -7.60 -12.58 17.74
CA VAL A 40 -6.51 -13.24 18.48
C VAL A 40 -6.57 -12.88 19.97
N GLU A 41 -6.85 -11.62 20.30
CA GLU A 41 -7.05 -11.18 21.70
C GLU A 41 -8.26 -11.85 22.37
N GLU A 42 -9.35 -12.09 21.63
CA GLU A 42 -10.52 -12.82 22.15
C GLU A 42 -10.23 -14.30 22.44
N VAL A 43 -9.33 -14.93 21.68
CA VAL A 43 -9.00 -16.35 21.81
C VAL A 43 -7.93 -16.59 22.86
N ASP A 44 -6.92 -15.71 22.94
CA ASP A 44 -5.85 -15.77 23.93
C ASP A 44 -5.41 -14.36 24.33
N SER A 45 -5.92 -13.89 25.46
CA SER A 45 -5.58 -12.59 26.02
C SER A 45 -4.13 -12.47 26.52
N SER A 46 -3.34 -13.56 26.48
CA SER A 46 -1.92 -13.56 26.84
C SER A 46 -0.99 -13.59 25.63
N TYR A 47 -1.55 -13.54 24.41
CA TYR A 47 -0.77 -13.55 23.18
C TYR A 47 0.02 -12.26 23.00
N GLU A 48 1.34 -12.39 22.83
CA GLU A 48 2.19 -11.28 22.39
C GLU A 48 2.54 -11.40 20.90
N PRO A 49 2.47 -10.30 20.12
CA PRO A 49 2.90 -10.29 18.73
C PRO A 49 4.38 -10.71 18.59
N TRP A 50 4.64 -11.73 17.78
CA TRP A 50 5.98 -12.22 17.50
C TRP A 50 6.79 -11.31 16.54
N ALA A 51 6.14 -10.33 15.92
CA ALA A 51 6.76 -9.31 15.08
C ALA A 51 5.93 -8.03 15.09
N THR A 52 6.61 -6.88 15.13
CA THR A 52 6.00 -5.55 14.92
C THR A 52 6.47 -4.97 13.59
N PRO A 53 5.57 -4.42 12.75
CA PRO A 53 5.93 -3.79 11.50
C PRO A 53 6.99 -2.69 11.66
N ILE A 54 7.98 -2.66 10.77
CA ILE A 54 9.08 -1.68 10.80
C ILE A 54 8.54 -0.24 10.74
N LEU A 55 7.46 -0.03 9.98
CA LEU A 55 6.79 1.27 9.86
C LEU A 55 6.21 1.73 11.20
N GLU A 56 5.58 0.83 11.97
CA GLU A 56 5.04 1.15 13.29
C GLU A 56 6.15 1.44 14.30
N GLN A 57 7.26 0.70 14.24
CA GLN A 57 8.44 0.98 15.06
C GLN A 57 9.03 2.38 14.78
N ILE A 58 9.07 2.80 13.51
CA ILE A 58 9.57 4.11 13.10
C ILE A 58 8.57 5.23 13.48
N LEU A 59 7.28 4.97 13.32
CA LEU A 59 6.24 5.98 13.59
C LEU A 59 5.96 6.14 15.09
N GLY A 60 6.25 5.11 15.90
CA GLY A 60 6.01 5.08 17.35
C GLY A 60 4.56 4.77 17.72
N GLY A 61 3.81 4.12 16.81
CA GLY A 61 2.39 3.80 16.93
C GLY A 61 1.89 3.11 15.66
N GLU A 62 0.66 2.62 15.69
CA GLU A 62 0.04 1.93 14.57
C GLU A 62 -0.09 2.85 13.35
N LEU A 63 0.04 2.25 12.16
CA LEU A 63 -0.11 2.99 10.91
C LEU A 63 -1.60 3.29 10.71
N PRO A 64 -2.00 4.53 10.35
CA PRO A 64 -3.38 4.81 10.04
C PRO A 64 -3.90 3.90 8.93
N GLY A 65 -5.04 3.22 9.13
CA GLY A 65 -5.54 2.26 8.15
C GLY A 65 -5.87 2.85 6.78
N GLU A 66 -6.11 4.17 6.69
CA GLU A 66 -6.22 4.87 5.41
C GLU A 66 -4.90 4.83 4.62
N VAL A 67 -3.78 4.97 5.31
CA VAL A 67 -2.43 4.92 4.72
C VAL A 67 -2.03 3.49 4.42
N GLU A 68 -2.34 2.55 5.31
CA GLU A 68 -2.15 1.13 5.06
C GLU A 68 -2.90 0.68 3.79
N SER A 69 -4.18 1.03 3.70
CA SER A 69 -5.04 0.74 2.54
C SER A 69 -4.53 1.39 1.26
N LEU A 70 -3.98 2.62 1.34
CA LEU A 70 -3.37 3.30 0.20
C LEU A 70 -2.13 2.54 -0.29
N LEU A 71 -1.25 2.10 0.62
CA LEU A 71 -0.07 1.31 0.26
C LEU A 71 -0.48 -0.03 -0.38
N PHE A 72 -1.49 -0.71 0.15
CA PHE A 72 -2.06 -1.92 -0.45
C PHE A 72 -2.64 -1.66 -1.85
N CYS A 73 -3.37 -0.55 -2.03
CA CYS A 73 -3.90 -0.15 -3.33
C CYS A 73 -2.79 0.10 -4.35
N VAL A 74 -1.72 0.79 -3.95
CA VAL A 74 -0.56 1.05 -4.83
C VAL A 74 0.15 -0.24 -5.19
N GLN A 75 0.39 -1.14 -4.22
CA GLN A 75 0.97 -2.46 -4.47
C GLN A 75 0.11 -3.27 -5.45
N THR A 76 -1.21 -3.27 -5.24
CA THR A 76 -2.17 -3.94 -6.13
C THR A 76 -2.12 -3.34 -7.53
N GLY A 77 -2.13 -2.01 -7.66
CA GLY A 77 -2.04 -1.33 -8.95
C GLY A 77 -0.78 -1.68 -9.73
N ILE A 78 0.38 -1.70 -9.04
CA ILE A 78 1.65 -2.12 -9.63
C ILE A 78 1.59 -3.60 -10.04
N GLY A 79 1.15 -4.48 -9.15
CA GLY A 79 1.04 -5.92 -9.40
C GLY A 79 0.13 -6.25 -10.58
N VAL A 80 -1.07 -5.65 -10.62
CA VAL A 80 -2.01 -5.78 -11.74
C VAL A 80 -1.40 -5.22 -13.03
N GLY A 81 -0.71 -4.07 -12.98
CA GLY A 81 -0.05 -3.49 -14.14
C GLY A 81 1.00 -4.42 -14.77
N VAL A 82 1.82 -5.05 -13.93
CA VAL A 82 2.82 -6.04 -14.37
C VAL A 82 2.15 -7.28 -14.97
N ILE A 83 1.15 -7.85 -14.29
CA ILE A 83 0.42 -9.03 -14.75
C ILE A 83 -0.27 -8.75 -16.10
N ALA A 84 -0.99 -7.62 -16.20
CA ALA A 84 -1.68 -7.22 -17.42
C ALA A 84 -0.71 -7.01 -18.59
N PHE A 85 0.47 -6.43 -18.34
CA PHE A 85 1.52 -6.29 -19.36
C PHE A 85 1.98 -7.64 -19.90
N PHE A 86 2.26 -8.61 -19.02
CA PHE A 86 2.66 -9.95 -19.44
C PHE A 86 1.55 -10.67 -20.20
N LEU A 87 0.31 -10.67 -19.70
CA LEU A 87 -0.83 -11.26 -20.41
C LEU A 87 -1.01 -10.62 -21.79
N GLY A 88 -0.93 -9.29 -21.89
CA GLY A 88 -1.00 -8.57 -23.16
C GLY A 88 0.07 -9.02 -24.15
N ARG A 89 1.33 -9.16 -23.69
CA ARG A 89 2.43 -9.67 -24.53
C ARG A 89 2.21 -11.12 -24.97
N PHE A 90 1.64 -11.98 -24.13
CA PHE A 90 1.33 -13.36 -24.52
C PHE A 90 0.24 -13.41 -25.59
N VAL A 91 -0.80 -12.59 -25.47
CA VAL A 91 -1.87 -12.48 -26.48
C VAL A 91 -1.32 -11.95 -27.81
N GLU A 92 -0.48 -10.91 -27.78
CA GLU A 92 0.19 -10.35 -28.96
C GLU A 92 1.04 -11.41 -29.68
N ARG A 93 1.88 -12.15 -28.93
CA ARG A 93 2.72 -13.22 -29.49
C ARG A 93 1.89 -14.32 -30.16
N ARG A 94 0.75 -14.71 -29.58
CA ARG A 94 -0.16 -15.69 -30.21
C ARG A 94 -0.82 -15.17 -31.48
N LYS A 95 -1.16 -13.88 -31.55
CA LYS A 95 -1.68 -13.28 -32.80
C LYS A 95 -0.63 -13.26 -33.90
N MET A 96 0.63 -12.97 -33.59
CA MET A 96 1.72 -12.94 -34.57
C MET A 96 2.07 -14.35 -35.09
N GLY A 97 1.97 -15.38 -34.25
CA GLY A 97 2.25 -16.77 -34.65
C GLY A 97 1.12 -17.49 -35.41
N ASN A 98 -0.08 -16.91 -35.47
CA ASN A 98 -1.23 -17.47 -36.20
C ASN A 98 -1.42 -16.82 -37.59
N GLY A 99 -0.46 -16.02 -38.05
CA GLY A 99 -0.46 -15.36 -39.36
C GLY A 99 0.36 -16.07 -40.44
N GLU A 100 0.90 -17.26 -40.14
CA GLU A 100 1.52 -18.18 -41.10
C GLU A 100 0.54 -19.29 -41.50
#